data_AF-A0A834TZC4-F1
#
_entry.id   AF-A0A834TZC4-F1
#
_cell.length_a   1.000
_cell.length_b   1.000
_cell.length_c   1.000
_cell.angle_alpha   90.00
_cell.angle_beta   90.00
_cell.angle_gamma   90.00
#
_symmetry.space_group_name_H-M   'P 1'
#
loop_
_entity.id
_entity.type
_entity.pdbx_description
1 polymer ?
#
loop_
_entity_poly.entity_id
_entity_poly.type
_entity_poly.pdbx_seq_one_letter_code
_entity_poly.pdbx_strand_id
1 'polypeptide(L)'
;MVVDLGISSCMCNMSSMTGIPCEHAVACMAYKNVDPEDFVHPFFFVQLWRKTYEPYVRPINLSEFWHKTGLPDIDPPPFKRPAGRPKK
;
A
#
# COMPACT_ATOMS: atom_id res chain seq x y z
N MET A 1 23.05 -13.84 4.15
CA MET A 1 22.19 -12.65 3.91
C MET A 1 22.59 -11.58 4.91
N VAL A 2 22.63 -10.31 4.50
CA VAL A 2 23.04 -9.19 5.37
C VAL A 2 21.80 -8.35 5.71
N VAL A 3 21.69 -7.98 6.99
CA VAL A 3 20.66 -7.10 7.56
C VAL A 3 21.37 -5.94 8.24
N ASP A 4 20.91 -4.72 7.98
CA ASP A 4 21.34 -3.52 8.69
C ASP A 4 20.14 -2.95 9.45
N LEU A 5 20.15 -3.11 10.78
CA LEU A 5 19.09 -2.60 11.66
C LEU A 5 19.14 -1.08 11.81
N GLY A 6 20.29 -0.42 11.63
CA GLY A 6 20.41 1.03 11.78
C GLY A 6 19.63 1.81 10.73
N ILE A 7 19.53 1.24 9.53
CA ILE A 7 18.72 1.78 8.42
C ILE A 7 17.49 0.90 8.10
N SER A 8 17.16 -0.07 8.96
CA SER A 8 16.04 -1.01 8.78
C SER A 8 16.02 -1.71 7.42
N SER A 9 17.19 -2.08 6.90
CA SER A 9 17.34 -2.64 5.55
C SER A 9 17.78 -4.12 5.56
N CYS A 10 17.34 -4.86 4.55
CA CYS A 10 17.71 -6.25 4.30
C CYS A 10 18.10 -6.39 2.83
N MET A 11 19.09 -7.21 2.49
CA MET A 11 19.41 -7.53 1.08
C MET A 11 18.24 -8.12 0.31
N CYS A 12 17.27 -8.72 1.00
CA CYS A 12 16.02 -9.20 0.43
C CYS A 12 15.07 -8.06 -0.02
N ASN A 13 15.37 -6.80 0.28
CA ASN A 13 14.60 -5.59 -0.02
C ASN A 13 13.15 -5.55 0.49
N MET A 14 12.66 -6.61 1.11
CA MET A 14 11.29 -6.72 1.61
C MET A 14 10.96 -5.59 2.61
N SER A 15 11.84 -5.32 3.59
CA SER A 15 11.64 -4.23 4.56
C SER A 15 11.49 -2.86 3.88
N SER A 16 12.26 -2.58 2.84
CA SER A 16 12.19 -1.31 2.10
C SER A 16 10.95 -1.23 1.20
N MET A 17 10.49 -2.36 0.67
CA MET A 17 9.32 -2.41 -0.22
C MET A 17 8.00 -2.32 0.54
N THR A 18 7.89 -3.02 1.67
CA THR A 18 6.63 -3.11 2.43
C THR A 18 6.60 -2.13 3.60
N GLY A 19 7.75 -1.65 4.07
CA GLY A 19 7.86 -0.91 5.33
C GLY A 19 7.68 -1.80 6.57
N ILE A 20 7.71 -3.13 6.40
CA ILE A 20 7.52 -4.12 7.48
C ILE A 20 8.79 -5.00 7.53
N PRO A 21 9.38 -5.24 8.72
CA PRO A 21 10.54 -6.12 8.84
C PRO A 21 10.32 -7.48 8.18
N CYS A 22 11.26 -7.90 7.34
CA CYS A 22 11.28 -9.24 6.76
C CYS A 22 11.67 -10.30 7.80
N GLU A 23 11.48 -11.58 7.46
CA GLU A 23 11.82 -12.73 8.30
C GLU A 23 13.29 -12.73 8.75
N HIS A 24 14.20 -12.25 7.90
CA HIS A 24 15.62 -12.13 8.20
C HIS A 24 15.90 -11.01 9.19
N ALA A 25 15.23 -9.87 9.03
CA ALA A 25 15.35 -8.75 9.94
C ALA A 25 14.79 -9.10 11.32
N VAL A 26 13.63 -9.78 11.36
CA VAL A 26 13.02 -10.29 12.59
C VAL A 26 13.95 -11.27 13.31
N ALA A 27 14.61 -12.18 12.58
CA ALA A 27 15.59 -13.10 13.18
C ALA A 27 16.79 -12.35 13.79
N CYS A 28 17.31 -11.33 13.10
CA CYS A 28 18.39 -10.48 13.62
C CYS A 28 17.94 -9.63 14.83
N MET A 29 16.70 -9.14 14.82
CA MET A 29 16.09 -8.39 15.92
C MET A 29 15.94 -9.26 17.17
N ALA A 30 15.44 -10.49 17.00
CA ALA A 30 15.35 -11.47 18.08
C ALA A 30 16.72 -11.78 18.69
N TYR A 31 17.76 -11.92 17.86
CA TYR A 31 19.14 -12.10 18.35
C TYR A 31 19.69 -10.88 19.10
N LYS A 32 19.31 -9.67 18.68
CA LYS A 32 19.71 -8.40 19.33
C LYS A 32 18.80 -7.99 20.48
N ASN A 33 17.75 -8.76 20.78
CA ASN A 33 16.75 -8.48 21.78
C ASN A 33 16.13 -7.08 21.64
N VAL A 34 15.76 -6.73 20.41
CA VAL A 34 15.04 -5.50 20.07
C VAL A 34 13.66 -5.86 19.51
N ASP A 35 12.67 -5.03 19.81
CA ASP A 35 11.30 -5.28 19.40
C ASP A 35 11.11 -4.98 17.91
N PRO A 36 10.54 -5.91 17.12
CA PRO A 36 10.36 -5.70 15.69
C PRO A 36 9.33 -4.61 15.36
N GLU A 37 8.41 -4.32 16.29
CA GLU A 37 7.41 -3.26 16.14
C GLU A 37 8.04 -1.87 16.02
N ASP A 38 9.18 -1.64 16.66
CA ASP A 38 9.93 -0.37 16.59
C ASP A 38 10.51 -0.08 15.19
N PHE A 39 10.64 -1.11 14.36
CA PHE A 39 11.19 -1.03 13.00
C PHE A 39 10.11 -1.06 11.92
N VAL A 40 8.82 -1.08 12.31
CA VAL A 40 7.70 -0.95 11.37
C VAL A 40 7.58 0.51 10.93
N HIS A 41 7.37 0.72 9.63
CA HIS A 41 7.24 2.06 9.07
C HIS A 41 6.05 2.81 9.73
N PRO A 42 6.20 4.10 10.10
CA PRO A 42 5.16 4.87 10.80
C PRO A 42 3.81 4.94 10.10
N PHE A 43 3.77 4.65 8.79
CA PHE A 43 2.57 4.52 7.99
C PHE A 43 1.53 3.56 8.58
N PHE A 44 1.97 2.50 9.26
CA PHE A 44 1.09 1.50 9.84
C PHE A 44 0.61 1.83 11.25
N PHE A 45 1.09 2.93 11.85
CA PHE A 45 0.64 3.32 13.18
C PHE A 45 -0.70 4.04 13.15
N VAL A 46 -1.54 3.70 14.14
CA VAL A 46 -2.86 4.31 14.36
C VAL A 46 -2.76 5.84 14.42
N GLN A 47 -1.67 6.37 14.95
CA GLN A 47 -1.44 7.82 15.03
C GLN A 47 -1.40 8.47 13.63
N LEU A 48 -0.66 7.89 12.68
CA LEU A 48 -0.58 8.42 11.32
C LEU A 48 -1.86 8.14 10.54
N TRP A 49 -2.48 6.97 10.76
CA TRP A 49 -3.79 6.67 10.20
C TRP A 49 -4.82 7.72 10.62
N ARG A 50 -4.91 8.04 11.92
CA ARG A 50 -5.83 9.08 12.42
C ARG A 50 -5.52 10.44 11.83
N LYS A 51 -4.25 10.84 11.74
CA LYS A 51 -3.85 12.11 11.10
C LYS A 51 -4.23 12.18 9.62
N THR A 52 -4.10 11.06 8.90
CA THR A 52 -4.49 10.97 7.48
C THR A 52 -5.99 11.23 7.28
N TYR A 53 -6.82 10.74 8.20
CA TYR A 53 -8.28 10.87 8.15
C TYR A 53 -8.85 11.97 9.07
N GLU A 54 -7.99 12.74 9.73
CA GLU A 54 -8.38 13.89 10.56
C GLU A 54 -9.09 14.97 9.74
N PRO A 55 -8.65 15.31 8.51
CA PRO A 55 -9.40 16.20 7.65
C PRO A 55 -10.75 15.60 7.25
N TYR A 56 -11.78 16.44 7.26
CA TYR A 56 -13.11 16.05 6.79
C TYR A 56 -13.08 15.66 5.30
N VAL A 57 -13.27 14.38 5.01
CA VAL A 57 -13.53 13.90 3.66
C VAL A 57 -14.94 14.33 3.28
N ARG A 58 -15.04 15.37 2.44
CA ARG A 58 -16.34 15.82 1.94
C ARG A 58 -16.99 14.68 1.17
N PRO A 59 -18.20 14.24 1.55
CA PRO A 59 -18.91 13.25 0.76
C PRO A 59 -19.13 13.82 -0.65
N ILE A 60 -18.97 12.96 -1.64
CA ILE A 60 -19.35 13.28 -3.00
C ILE A 60 -20.88 13.28 -3.01
N ASN A 61 -21.49 14.40 -3.41
CA ASN A 61 -22.94 14.50 -3.54
C ASN A 61 -23.46 13.48 -4.57
N LEU A 62 -24.77 13.24 -4.61
CA LEU A 62 -25.38 12.42 -5.66
C LEU A 62 -24.99 12.94 -7.04
N SER A 63 -24.89 12.04 -8.03
CA SER A 63 -24.51 12.38 -9.41
C SER A 63 -25.38 13.47 -10.03
N GLU A 64 -26.63 13.57 -9.57
CA GLU A 64 -27.60 14.62 -9.95
C GLU A 64 -27.12 16.05 -9.62
N PHE A 65 -26.27 16.21 -8.61
CA PHE A 65 -25.73 17.51 -8.18
C PHE A 65 -24.34 17.82 -8.75
N TRP A 66 -23.78 16.94 -9.59
CA TRP A 66 -22.46 17.17 -10.17
C TRP A 66 -22.52 18.25 -11.26
N HIS A 67 -21.46 19.06 -11.35
CA HIS A 67 -21.34 20.04 -12.42
C HIS A 67 -21.24 19.35 -13.77
N LYS A 68 -22.16 19.67 -14.68
CA LYS A 68 -22.11 19.21 -16.08
C LYS A 68 -21.00 19.98 -16.79
N THR A 69 -19.96 19.26 -17.23
CA THR A 69 -18.77 19.83 -17.89
C THR A 69 -18.94 20.07 -19.38
N GLY A 70 -20.03 19.58 -19.99
CA GLY A 70 -20.25 19.65 -21.45
C GLY A 70 -19.29 18.78 -22.26
N LEU A 71 -18.44 18.01 -21.59
CA LEU A 71 -17.57 17.01 -22.20
C LEU A 71 -18.41 15.77 -22.59
N PRO A 72 -17.98 15.01 -23.61
CA PRO A 72 -18.60 13.74 -23.92
C PRO A 72 -18.49 12.79 -22.72
N ASP A 73 -19.49 11.93 -22.55
CA ASP A 73 -19.49 10.90 -21.53
C ASP A 73 -18.29 9.97 -21.72
N ILE A 74 -17.75 9.47 -20.61
CA ILE A 74 -16.66 8.49 -20.63
C ILE A 74 -17.26 7.13 -20.98
N ASP A 75 -16.99 6.65 -22.19
CA ASP A 75 -17.35 5.30 -22.57
C ASP A 75 -16.62 4.27 -21.69
N PRO A 76 -17.28 3.14 -21.35
CA PRO A 76 -16.60 2.05 -20.67
C PRO A 76 -15.41 1.57 -21.53
N PRO A 77 -14.32 1.10 -20.89
CA PRO A 77 -13.20 0.53 -21.63
C PRO A 77 -13.71 -0.61 -22.52
N PRO A 78 -13.22 -0.72 -23.77
CA PRO A 78 -13.71 -1.71 -24.72
C PRO A 78 -13.54 -3.11 -24.12
N PHE A 79 -14.66 -3.81 -23.95
CA PHE A 79 -14.65 -5.16 -23.42
C PHE A 79 -13.97 -6.11 -24.41
N LYS A 80 -12.76 -6.55 -24.07
CA LYS A 80 -12.08 -7.61 -24.82
C LYS A 80 -12.44 -8.95 -24.21
N ARG A 81 -13.16 -9.79 -24.96
CA ARG A 81 -13.24 -11.22 -24.61
C ARG A 81 -11.81 -11.78 -24.64
N PRO A 82 -11.36 -12.48 -23.58
CA PRO A 82 -10.09 -13.19 -23.66
C PRO A 82 -10.16 -14.17 -24.83
N ALA A 83 -9.02 -14.39 -25.49
CA ALA A 83 -8.93 -15.42 -26.51
C ALA A 83 -9.44 -16.74 -25.90
N GLY A 84 -10.53 -17.28 -26.46
CA GLY A 84 -11.05 -18.57 -26.04
C GLY A 84 -9.98 -19.64 -26.23
N ARG A 85 -10.03 -20.70 -25.43
CA ARG A 85 -9.16 -21.87 -25.63
C ARG A 85 -9.32 -22.36 -27.08
N PRO A 86 -8.23 -22.56 -27.85
CA PRO A 86 -8.31 -23.16 -29.16
C PRO A 86 -9.08 -24.49 -29.10
N LYS A 87 -10.04 -24.69 -30.01
CA LYS A 87 -10.67 -26.00 -30.17
C LYS A 87 -9.62 -26.96 -30.74
N LYS A 88 -9.56 -28.16 -30.16
CA LYS A 88 -8.71 -29.27 -30.62
C LYS A 88 -9.32 -29.92 -31.85
#